data_AF-A0A2T2SIJ2-F1
#
_entry.id   AF-A0A2T2SIJ2-F1
#
_cell.length_a   1.000
_cell.length_b   1.000
_cell.length_c   1.000
_cell.angle_alpha   90.00
_cell.angle_beta   90.00
_cell.angle_gamma   90.00
#
_symmetry.space_group_name_H-M   'P 1'
#
loop_
_entity.id
_entity.type
_entity.pdbx_description
1 polymer ?
#
loop_
_entity_poly.entity_id
_entity_poly.type
_entity_poly.pdbx_seq_one_letter_code
_entity_poly.pdbx_strand_id
1 'polypeptide(L)'
;WVHGPAPVGVFVNDPGEAVNRTADDAGFALVQLHGNEPPEVCAAIEAPVVKAVRVLHDASATQLRTFMEPYVEHVDFFLLDTHSTSLWGGTGESFNWRLARELSADFPLFLAGGIDSGNVEEAVRTMRPYAVDLSSGLETEPGKKSFEKMERFFETFGSLESALAEET
;
A
#
# COMPACT_ATOMS: atom_id res chain seq x y z
N TRP A 1 1.49 -11.71 -27.53
CA TRP A 1 0.91 -11.93 -26.20
C TRP A 1 1.10 -10.64 -25.42
N VAL A 2 0.02 -9.95 -25.06
CA VAL A 2 0.10 -8.76 -24.20
C VAL A 2 0.09 -9.30 -22.77
N HIS A 3 1.20 -9.16 -22.05
CA HIS A 3 1.21 -9.43 -20.62
C HIS A 3 0.45 -8.30 -19.94
N GLY A 4 -0.64 -8.64 -19.24
CA GLY A 4 -1.34 -7.70 -18.36
C GLY A 4 -0.55 -7.41 -17.09
N PRO A 5 -1.06 -6.55 -16.20
CA PRO A 5 -0.45 -6.30 -14.90
C PRO A 5 -0.34 -7.60 -14.09
N ALA A 6 0.66 -7.69 -13.21
CA ALA A 6 0.80 -8.78 -12.26
C ALA A 6 -0.36 -8.74 -11.25
N PRO A 7 -1.21 -9.79 -11.15
CA PRO A 7 -2.37 -9.77 -10.29
C PRO A 7 -2.00 -9.99 -8.82
N VAL A 8 -2.72 -9.33 -7.92
CA VAL A 8 -2.56 -9.46 -6.46
C VAL A 8 -3.86 -9.95 -5.84
N GLY A 9 -3.78 -11.00 -5.01
CA GLY A 9 -4.93 -11.48 -4.24
C GLY A 9 -5.03 -10.80 -2.88
N VAL A 10 -6.18 -10.25 -2.53
CA VAL A 10 -6.40 -9.60 -1.23
C VAL A 10 -7.24 -10.51 -0.33
N PHE A 11 -6.72 -10.84 0.85
CA PHE A 11 -7.32 -11.77 1.80
C PHE A 11 -7.48 -11.12 3.18
N VAL A 12 -8.48 -11.58 3.93
CA VAL A 12 -8.81 -11.02 5.25
C VAL A 12 -9.08 -12.15 6.24
N ASN A 13 -8.09 -12.44 7.08
CA ASN A 13 -8.10 -13.48 8.12
C ASN A 13 -8.38 -14.90 7.59
N ASP A 14 -8.06 -15.16 6.32
CA ASP A 14 -8.15 -16.51 5.76
C ASP A 14 -6.98 -17.38 6.26
N PRO A 15 -7.19 -18.70 6.45
CA PRO A 15 -6.10 -19.62 6.78
C PRO A 15 -5.06 -19.69 5.65
N GLY A 16 -3.77 -19.79 5.99
CA GLY A 16 -2.67 -19.79 5.01
C GLY A 16 -2.80 -20.83 3.89
N GLU A 17 -3.29 -22.05 4.21
CA GLU A 17 -3.55 -23.09 3.19
C GLU A 17 -4.61 -22.64 2.16
N ALA A 18 -5.67 -21.96 2.61
CA ALA A 18 -6.70 -21.47 1.72
C ALA A 18 -6.18 -20.32 0.84
N VAL A 19 -5.32 -19.45 1.41
CA VAL A 19 -4.66 -18.37 0.69
C VAL A 19 -3.74 -18.93 -0.39
N ASN A 20 -2.83 -19.86 -0.05
CA ASN A 20 -1.89 -20.47 -1.01
C ASN A 20 -2.62 -21.18 -2.15
N ARG A 21 -3.63 -21.99 -1.83
CA ARG A 21 -4.44 -22.67 -2.87
C ARG A 21 -5.12 -21.66 -3.80
N THR A 22 -5.71 -20.60 -3.25
CA THR A 22 -6.39 -19.58 -4.06
C THR A 22 -5.40 -18.81 -4.91
N ALA A 23 -4.22 -18.49 -4.38
CA ALA A 23 -3.17 -17.79 -5.11
C ALA A 23 -2.65 -18.62 -6.28
N ASP A 24 -2.43 -19.92 -6.10
CA ASP A 24 -2.01 -20.83 -7.17
C ASP A 24 -3.12 -21.00 -8.23
N ASP A 25 -4.35 -21.32 -7.79
CA ASP A 25 -5.50 -21.54 -8.69
C ASP A 25 -5.81 -20.30 -9.55
N ALA A 26 -5.68 -19.10 -8.97
CA ALA A 26 -5.95 -17.83 -9.67
C ALA A 26 -4.72 -17.25 -10.38
N GLY A 27 -3.53 -17.80 -10.16
CA GLY A 27 -2.27 -17.28 -10.71
C GLY A 27 -1.88 -15.91 -10.17
N PHE A 28 -2.12 -15.64 -8.87
CA PHE A 28 -1.72 -14.40 -8.22
C PHE A 28 -0.20 -14.31 -8.07
N ALA A 29 0.37 -13.19 -8.47
CA ALA A 29 1.80 -12.92 -8.37
C ALA A 29 2.20 -12.47 -6.96
N LEU A 30 1.28 -11.86 -6.22
CA LEU A 30 1.45 -11.46 -4.83
C LEU A 30 0.18 -11.73 -4.03
N VAL A 31 0.35 -11.88 -2.71
CA VAL A 31 -0.73 -12.00 -1.74
C VAL A 31 -0.68 -10.79 -0.81
N GLN A 32 -1.81 -10.11 -0.67
CA GLN A 32 -2.01 -9.05 0.31
C GLN A 32 -2.85 -9.57 1.48
N LEU A 33 -2.26 -9.56 2.68
CA LEU A 33 -2.92 -9.92 3.93
C LEU A 33 -3.42 -8.67 4.65
N HIS A 34 -4.72 -8.40 4.55
CA HIS A 34 -5.36 -7.17 5.02
C HIS A 34 -6.09 -7.33 6.37
N GLY A 35 -6.08 -8.51 6.98
CA GLY A 35 -6.66 -8.74 8.29
C GLY A 35 -5.69 -8.51 9.45
N ASN A 36 -5.90 -9.27 10.52
CA ASN A 36 -5.07 -9.34 11.71
C ASN A 36 -4.23 -10.64 11.71
N GLU A 37 -3.84 -11.11 10.53
CA GLU A 37 -3.04 -12.32 10.38
C GLU A 37 -1.73 -12.16 11.16
N PRO A 38 -1.38 -13.10 12.05
CA PRO A 38 -0.16 -13.01 12.82
C PRO A 38 1.06 -13.40 11.94
N PRO A 39 2.30 -13.12 12.40
CA PRO A 39 3.51 -13.38 11.62
C PRO A 39 3.64 -14.83 11.13
N GLU A 40 3.17 -15.80 11.92
CA GLU A 40 3.24 -17.22 11.57
C GLU A 40 2.35 -17.58 10.37
N VAL A 41 1.24 -16.86 10.18
CA VAL A 41 0.39 -17.03 8.98
C VAL A 41 1.07 -16.43 7.76
N CYS A 42 1.72 -15.27 7.91
CA CYS A 42 2.50 -14.64 6.83
C CYS A 42 3.64 -15.56 6.38
N ALA A 43 4.37 -16.15 7.32
CA ALA A 43 5.47 -17.08 7.06
C ALA A 43 5.05 -18.37 6.32
N ALA A 44 3.77 -18.73 6.39
CA ALA A 44 3.23 -19.91 5.74
C ALA A 44 2.79 -19.63 4.28
N ILE A 45 2.80 -18.37 3.84
CA ILE A 45 2.42 -18.01 2.47
C ILE A 45 3.58 -18.27 1.52
N GLU A 46 3.30 -18.92 0.40
CA GLU A 46 4.33 -19.32 -0.58
C GLU A 46 4.67 -18.23 -1.59
N ALA A 47 3.70 -17.35 -1.88
CA ALA A 47 3.87 -16.19 -2.76
C ALA A 47 4.41 -14.97 -1.99
N PRO A 48 5.01 -13.97 -2.67
CA PRO A 48 5.41 -12.72 -2.04
C PRO A 48 4.24 -12.04 -1.30
N VAL A 49 4.50 -11.56 -0.09
CA VAL A 49 3.48 -11.06 0.83
C VAL A 49 3.55 -9.55 1.00
N VAL A 50 2.39 -8.91 0.86
CA VAL A 50 2.13 -7.53 1.27
C VAL A 50 1.29 -7.56 2.55
N LYS A 51 1.85 -7.17 3.70
CA LYS A 51 1.06 -7.08 4.95
C LYS A 51 0.47 -5.68 5.09
N ALA A 52 -0.86 -5.59 5.12
CA ALA A 52 -1.52 -4.32 5.41
C ALA A 52 -1.45 -4.00 6.91
N VAL A 53 -1.18 -2.73 7.21
CA VAL A 53 -1.13 -2.14 8.55
C VAL A 53 -2.05 -0.93 8.55
N ARG A 54 -3.12 -1.01 9.34
CA ARG A 54 -4.04 0.11 9.51
C ARG A 54 -3.42 1.18 10.40
N VAL A 55 -3.29 2.40 9.90
CA VAL A 55 -2.73 3.52 10.65
C VAL A 55 -3.85 4.26 11.38
N LEU A 56 -3.76 4.29 12.72
CA LEU A 56 -4.68 5.06 13.57
C LEU A 56 -4.15 6.49 13.79
N HIS A 57 -5.05 7.41 14.12
CA HIS A 57 -4.76 8.85 14.19
C HIS A 57 -3.77 9.25 15.28
N ASP A 58 -3.61 8.41 16.30
CA ASP A 58 -2.74 8.57 17.45
C ASP A 58 -1.53 7.63 17.41
N ALA A 59 -1.34 6.89 16.32
CA ALA A 59 -0.21 5.99 16.16
C ALA A 59 1.10 6.79 16.06
N SER A 60 2.15 6.31 16.72
CA SER A 60 3.51 6.82 16.57
C SER A 60 4.37 5.90 15.70
N ALA A 61 5.45 6.42 15.12
CA ALA A 61 6.37 5.64 14.32
C ALA A 61 6.96 4.48 15.14
N THR A 62 7.28 4.72 16.42
CA THR A 62 7.74 3.68 17.34
C THR A 62 6.73 2.56 17.52
N GLN A 63 5.44 2.88 17.72
CA GLN A 63 4.41 1.84 17.86
C GLN A 63 4.25 1.03 16.58
N LEU A 64 4.26 1.68 15.42
CA LEU A 64 4.19 0.99 14.13
C LEU A 64 5.41 0.11 13.88
N ARG A 65 6.63 0.60 14.20
CA ARG A 65 7.87 -0.21 14.14
C ARG A 65 7.77 -1.46 15.00
N THR A 66 7.39 -1.32 16.26
CA THR A 66 7.24 -2.45 17.18
C THR A 66 6.17 -3.44 16.70
N PHE A 67 5.11 -2.95 16.08
CA PHE A 67 4.09 -3.82 15.48
C PHE A 67 4.61 -4.56 14.24
N MET A 68 5.39 -3.89 13.38
CA MET A 68 5.89 -4.42 12.11
C MET A 68 7.10 -5.35 12.28
N GLU A 69 7.93 -5.13 13.29
CA GLU A 69 9.18 -5.85 13.53
C GLU A 69 9.04 -7.38 13.48
N PRO A 70 8.04 -8.03 14.09
CA PRO A 70 7.86 -9.48 14.02
C PRO A 70 7.53 -10.02 12.61
N TYR A 71 7.10 -9.17 11.68
CA TYR A 71 6.71 -9.56 10.33
C TYR A 71 7.87 -9.45 9.33
N VAL A 72 8.95 -8.75 9.67
CA VAL A 72 10.01 -8.35 8.72
C VAL A 72 10.65 -9.54 8.01
N GLU A 73 10.78 -10.70 8.66
CA GLU A 73 11.36 -11.91 8.06
C GLU A 73 10.34 -12.73 7.25
N HIS A 74 9.08 -12.29 7.19
CA HIS A 74 7.96 -13.06 6.66
C HIS A 74 7.15 -12.31 5.60
N VAL A 75 7.50 -11.05 5.30
CA VAL A 75 6.78 -10.22 4.34
C VAL A 75 7.75 -9.45 3.47
N ASP A 76 7.39 -9.26 2.20
CA ASP A 76 8.20 -8.52 1.24
C ASP A 76 7.90 -7.03 1.30
N PHE A 77 6.66 -6.67 1.63
CA PHE A 77 6.18 -5.30 1.66
C PHE A 77 5.20 -5.07 2.81
N PHE A 78 5.15 -3.84 3.30
CA PHE A 78 4.07 -3.39 4.17
C PHE A 78 3.22 -2.35 3.45
N LEU A 79 1.89 -2.46 3.58
CA LEU A 79 0.96 -1.46 3.08
C LEU A 79 0.40 -0.65 4.24
N LEU A 80 0.69 0.64 4.28
CA LEU A 80 0.12 1.54 5.29
C LEU A 80 -1.23 2.07 4.78
N ASP A 81 -2.31 1.60 5.38
CA ASP A 81 -3.66 2.06 5.05
C ASP A 81 -4.07 3.24 5.96
N THR A 82 -4.24 4.41 5.35
CA THR A 82 -4.52 5.68 6.03
C THR A 82 -5.96 6.16 5.88
N HIS A 83 -6.89 5.32 5.40
CA HIS A 83 -8.27 5.62 4.98
C HIS A 83 -9.21 6.31 6.01
N SER A 84 -8.72 6.78 7.17
CA SER A 84 -9.56 7.34 8.24
C SER A 84 -8.99 8.56 8.98
N THR A 85 -7.83 9.11 8.58
CA THR A 85 -7.07 10.00 9.49
C THR A 85 -6.47 11.23 8.81
N SER A 86 -7.18 11.80 7.83
CA SER A 86 -6.83 13.09 7.19
C SER A 86 -7.08 14.28 8.15
N LEU A 87 -6.35 14.33 9.26
CA LEU A 87 -6.21 15.54 10.07
C LEU A 87 -4.98 16.28 9.58
N TRP A 88 -5.20 17.43 8.96
CA TRP A 88 -4.17 18.39 8.60
C TRP A 88 -3.57 18.95 9.90
N GLY A 89 -2.28 18.69 10.14
CA GLY A 89 -1.56 19.29 11.26
C GLY A 89 -1.28 20.78 11.01
N GLY A 90 -0.95 21.53 12.06
CA GLY A 90 -0.61 22.97 11.97
C GLY A 90 0.61 23.32 11.11
N THR A 91 1.29 22.32 10.53
CA THR A 91 2.39 22.43 9.56
C THR A 91 1.94 22.32 8.11
N GLY A 92 0.66 22.04 7.85
CA GLY A 92 0.14 21.84 6.49
C GLY A 92 0.33 20.43 5.92
N GLU A 93 0.96 19.51 6.65
CA GLU A 93 1.11 18.10 6.26
C GLU A 93 0.17 17.19 7.07
N SER A 94 -0.34 16.12 6.45
CA SER A 94 -1.09 15.06 7.14
C SER A 94 -0.16 14.28 8.11
N PHE A 95 -0.60 14.08 9.36
CA PHE A 95 0.16 13.36 10.39
C PHE A 95 0.66 11.98 9.93
N ASN A 96 -0.16 11.25 9.15
CA ASN A 96 0.20 9.91 8.66
C ASN A 96 1.36 9.93 7.67
N TRP A 97 1.49 11.01 6.89
CA TRP A 97 2.52 11.09 5.85
C TRP A 97 3.91 11.26 6.46
N ARG A 98 4.03 12.03 7.54
CA ARG A 98 5.29 12.15 8.27
C ARG A 98 5.72 10.81 8.88
N LEU A 99 4.79 10.07 9.49
CA LEU A 99 5.07 8.74 10.05
C LEU A 99 5.58 7.78 8.99
N ALA A 100 4.90 7.76 7.85
CA ALA A 100 5.24 6.85 6.79
C ALA A 100 6.56 7.21 6.09
N ARG A 101 6.94 8.50 6.03
CA ARG A 101 8.31 8.92 5.64
C ARG A 101 9.36 8.38 6.61
N GLU A 102 9.10 8.42 7.91
CA GLU A 102 10.03 7.86 8.90
C GLU A 102 10.16 6.35 8.78
N LEU A 103 9.07 5.65 8.42
CA LEU A 103 9.06 4.20 8.27
C LEU A 103 9.62 3.72 6.92
N SER A 104 9.49 4.51 5.85
CA SER A 104 9.98 4.15 4.50
C SER A 104 11.50 4.05 4.40
N ALA A 105 12.22 4.63 5.36
CA ALA A 105 13.67 4.46 5.49
C ALA A 105 14.08 3.05 5.95
N ASP A 106 13.19 2.35 6.65
CA ASP A 106 13.49 1.07 7.29
C ASP A 106 12.72 -0.10 6.67
N PHE A 107 11.61 0.17 5.97
CA PHE A 107 10.74 -0.84 5.39
C PHE A 107 10.32 -0.47 3.95
N PRO A 108 10.15 -1.46 3.06
CA PRO A 108 9.59 -1.23 1.73
C PRO A 108 8.07 -1.02 1.83
N LEU A 109 7.65 0.24 1.78
CA LEU A 109 6.26 0.64 2.06
C LEU A 109 5.44 0.90 0.82
N PHE A 110 4.23 0.34 0.81
CA PHE A 110 3.14 0.72 -0.07
C PHE A 110 2.28 1.75 0.66
N LEU A 111 1.92 2.83 0.00
CA LEU A 111 1.01 3.83 0.54
C LEU A 111 -0.40 3.63 0.02
N ALA A 112 -1.36 3.46 0.93
CA ALA A 112 -2.78 3.35 0.61
C ALA A 112 -3.62 4.37 1.40
N GLY A 113 -4.89 4.46 0.98
CA GLY A 113 -5.92 5.24 1.65
C GLY A 113 -6.14 6.61 1.01
N GLY A 114 -7.16 6.71 0.16
CA GLY A 114 -7.62 7.98 -0.40
C GLY A 114 -6.65 8.66 -1.38
N ILE A 115 -5.69 7.92 -1.95
CA ILE A 115 -4.76 8.45 -2.96
C ILE A 115 -5.49 8.61 -4.31
N ASP A 116 -5.28 9.76 -4.96
CA ASP A 116 -5.81 10.10 -6.27
C ASP A 116 -4.89 11.07 -7.04
N SER A 117 -5.29 11.47 -8.25
CA SER A 117 -4.51 12.37 -9.12
C SER A 117 -4.21 13.75 -8.50
N GLY A 118 -4.97 14.17 -7.49
CA GLY A 118 -4.85 15.47 -6.85
C GLY A 118 -3.89 15.49 -5.66
N ASN A 119 -3.57 14.33 -5.06
CA ASN A 119 -2.70 14.25 -3.88
C ASN A 119 -1.47 13.34 -4.05
N VAL A 120 -1.38 12.55 -5.12
CA VAL A 120 -0.31 11.56 -5.31
C VAL A 120 1.09 12.19 -5.36
N GLU A 121 1.24 13.35 -6.00
CA GLU A 121 2.54 14.03 -6.07
C GLU A 121 3.05 14.43 -4.69
N GLU A 122 2.19 15.06 -3.89
CA GLU A 122 2.54 15.47 -2.53
C GLU A 122 2.84 14.25 -1.66
N ALA A 123 2.04 13.19 -1.78
CA ALA A 123 2.23 11.95 -1.04
C ALA A 123 3.58 11.28 -1.37
N VAL A 124 3.92 11.13 -2.65
CA VAL A 124 5.18 10.50 -3.08
C VAL A 124 6.38 11.35 -2.71
N ARG A 125 6.35 12.68 -2.95
CA ARG A 125 7.48 13.57 -2.61
C ARG A 125 7.73 13.60 -1.10
N THR A 126 6.67 13.56 -0.31
CA THR A 126 6.76 13.60 1.16
C THR A 126 7.23 12.26 1.72
N MET A 127 6.63 11.16 1.27
CA MET A 127 6.80 9.86 1.93
C MET A 127 7.84 8.95 1.29
N ARG A 128 8.13 9.16 0.00
CA ARG A 128 9.00 8.31 -0.82
C ARG A 128 8.66 6.83 -0.66
N PRO A 129 7.39 6.42 -0.90
CA PRO A 129 7.01 5.02 -0.77
C PRO A 129 7.64 4.18 -1.88
N TYR A 130 7.72 2.88 -1.67
CA TYR A 130 8.08 1.92 -2.72
C TYR A 130 6.99 1.83 -3.79
N ALA A 131 5.71 1.86 -3.38
CA ALA A 131 4.57 1.86 -4.30
C ALA A 131 3.38 2.64 -3.73
N VAL A 132 2.43 2.97 -4.59
CA VAL A 132 1.13 3.55 -4.20
C VAL A 132 0.01 2.57 -4.54
N ASP A 133 -0.95 2.41 -3.63
CA ASP A 133 -2.13 1.56 -3.77
C ASP A 133 -3.39 2.42 -3.98
N LEU A 134 -4.19 2.03 -4.97
CA LEU A 134 -5.30 2.83 -5.50
C LEU A 134 -6.58 2.02 -5.51
N SER A 135 -7.56 2.47 -4.74
CA SER A 135 -8.87 1.85 -4.68
C SER A 135 -9.97 2.84 -5.05
N SER A 136 -10.65 3.43 -4.05
CA SER A 136 -11.81 4.29 -4.19
C SER A 136 -11.54 5.61 -4.93
N GLY A 137 -10.31 6.14 -4.85
CA GLY A 137 -9.90 7.36 -5.55
C GLY A 137 -10.11 7.30 -7.07
N LEU A 138 -10.10 6.09 -7.65
CA LEU A 138 -10.28 5.85 -9.07
C LEU A 138 -11.65 5.28 -9.44
N GLU A 139 -12.61 5.26 -8.51
CA GLU A 139 -13.94 4.67 -8.72
C GLU A 139 -15.01 5.70 -9.03
N THR A 140 -16.02 5.31 -9.82
CA THR A 140 -17.29 6.07 -9.92
C THR A 140 -18.26 5.70 -8.80
N GLU A 141 -18.25 4.42 -8.42
CA GLU A 141 -19.04 3.80 -7.36
C GLU A 141 -18.26 2.57 -6.85
N PRO A 142 -18.49 2.09 -5.62
CA PRO A 142 -17.71 1.00 -5.02
C PRO A 142 -17.53 -0.20 -5.94
N GLY A 143 -16.28 -0.55 -6.25
CA GLY A 143 -15.93 -1.69 -7.11
C GLY A 143 -16.01 -1.41 -8.62
N LYS A 144 -16.34 -0.19 -9.06
CA LYS A 144 -16.37 0.20 -10.48
C LYS A 144 -15.40 1.33 -10.76
N LYS A 145 -14.29 0.99 -11.42
CA LYS A 145 -13.25 1.94 -11.83
C LYS A 145 -13.76 2.91 -12.91
N SER A 146 -13.32 4.16 -12.83
CA SER A 146 -13.54 5.21 -13.83
C SER A 146 -12.32 5.31 -14.75
N PHE A 147 -12.50 5.07 -16.04
CA PHE A 147 -11.43 5.23 -17.03
C PHE A 147 -10.85 6.65 -17.03
N GLU A 148 -11.69 7.68 -16.92
CA GLU A 148 -11.27 9.07 -16.86
C GLU A 148 -10.37 9.34 -15.64
N LYS A 149 -10.74 8.83 -14.46
CA LYS A 149 -9.92 9.02 -13.25
C LYS A 149 -8.61 8.24 -13.33
N MET A 150 -8.63 7.04 -13.89
CA MET A 150 -7.44 6.23 -14.09
C MET A 150 -6.47 6.92 -15.07
N GLU A 151 -6.96 7.38 -16.21
CA GLU A 151 -6.16 8.10 -17.22
C GLU A 151 -5.49 9.32 -16.59
N ARG A 152 -6.28 10.16 -15.92
CA ARG A 152 -5.76 11.34 -15.20
C ARG A 152 -4.72 10.98 -14.15
N PHE A 153 -4.94 9.90 -13.40
CA PHE A 153 -3.98 9.44 -12.41
C PHE A 153 -2.65 9.02 -13.07
N PHE A 154 -2.70 8.20 -14.12
CA PHE A 154 -1.49 7.71 -14.79
C PHE A 154 -0.73 8.81 -15.52
N GLU A 155 -1.43 9.82 -16.07
CA GLU A 155 -0.78 11.02 -16.62
C GLU A 155 -0.01 11.80 -15.55
N THR A 156 -0.64 12.07 -14.40
CA THR A 156 0.01 12.74 -13.26
C THR A 156 1.18 11.92 -12.74
N PHE A 157 0.97 10.62 -12.53
CA PHE A 157 1.97 9.72 -11.95
C PHE A 157 3.18 9.52 -12.87
N GLY A 158 2.97 9.32 -14.18
CA GLY A 158 4.07 9.19 -15.14
C GLY A 158 4.90 10.48 -15.30
N SER A 159 4.25 11.64 -15.19
CA SER A 159 4.94 12.94 -15.18
C SER A 159 5.81 13.07 -13.92
N LEU A 160 5.30 12.65 -12.78
CA LEU A 160 6.02 12.64 -11.51
C LEU A 160 7.23 11.69 -11.53
N GLU A 161 7.08 10.47 -12.03
CA GLU A 161 8.19 9.51 -12.15
C GLU A 161 9.33 10.07 -13.00
N SER A 162 8.98 10.73 -14.11
CA SER A 162 9.96 11.38 -15.00
C SER A 162 10.71 12.50 -14.27
N ALA A 163 10.00 13.36 -13.54
CA ALA A 163 10.62 14.45 -12.77
C ALA A 163 11.55 13.93 -11.66
N LEU A 164 11.14 12.90 -10.92
CA LEU A 164 11.96 12.30 -9.85
C LEU A 164 13.23 11.62 -10.40
N ALA A 165 13.16 11.04 -11.60
CA ALA A 165 14.31 10.45 -12.28
C ALA A 165 15.34 11.50 -12.74
N GLU A 166 14.91 12.72 -13.06
CA GLU A 166 15.80 13.84 -13.42
C GLU A 166 16.46 14.50 -12.20
N GLU A 167 15.87 14.37 -11.01
CA GLU A 167 16.40 14.90 -9.74
C GLU A 167 17.49 14.02 -9.11
N THR A 168 17.70 12.79 -9.60
CA THR A 168 18.61 11.77 -9.03
C THR A 168 19.90 11.62 -9.84
#